data_AF-A0A9P3P113-F1
#
_entry.id   AF-A0A9P3P113-F1
#
_cell.length_a   1.000
_cell.length_b   1.000
_cell.length_c   1.000
_cell.angle_alpha   90.00
_cell.angle_beta   90.00
_cell.angle_gamma   90.00
#
_symmetry.space_group_name_H-M   'P 1'
#
loop_
_entity.id
_entity.type
_entity.pdbx_description
1 polymer ?
#
loop_
_entity_poly.entity_id
_entity_poly.type
_entity_poly.pdbx_seq_one_letter_code
_entity_poly.pdbx_strand_id
1 'polypeptide(L)'
;MASSSLPEWLEGFFTCPCGLTCTLSRSEVLAARPDAMLYEGSVPVGQRVQGEPLLVQVALEEGGTAGAEERGVDVVVGYGPGAHVQCSYAGNLLLADHNRLMAPTKNPNRTIFHASSRYSPWRASAAPVLLAHPLTHRFGLQAPLWLRLSSRRAFPHCQYTPGQGGGEAQGAGGRGQAQSHFLFSLALERQPHPAYVTEKFFLPLLAGSVPIYYGAPDVSAFAPPDSFIDGRAESEESILRRVQAMRSNATAYLGYHAWRRCGVLGGLQHALRVGVDSLPCRLCHRISAMGGRAHVPHPRSDEDAAAAGDGGMSAAFPADAGLSAI
;
A
#
# COMPACT_ATOMS: atom_id res chain seq x y z
N MET A 1 15.89 14.93 9.51
CA MET A 1 14.77 15.32 8.61
C MET A 1 13.82 16.27 9.33
N ALA A 2 13.54 17.45 8.80
CA ALA A 2 12.50 18.30 9.38
C ALA A 2 11.88 19.19 8.31
N SER A 3 10.70 18.81 7.83
CA SER A 3 9.59 19.72 7.55
C SER A 3 8.28 18.92 7.39
N SER A 4 7.28 19.30 8.18
CA SER A 4 5.80 19.21 8.06
C SER A 4 5.04 18.08 7.35
N SER A 5 5.64 17.03 6.78
CA SER A 5 4.86 15.97 6.10
C SER A 5 5.54 14.61 6.02
N LEU A 6 6.42 14.27 6.97
CA LEU A 6 6.87 12.89 7.13
C LEU A 6 5.71 12.06 7.70
N PRO A 7 5.24 11.00 7.03
CA PRO A 7 4.30 10.07 7.61
C PRO A 7 4.83 9.53 8.94
N GLU A 8 3.99 9.45 9.97
CA GLU A 8 4.45 9.15 11.34
C GLU A 8 5.11 7.78 11.47
N TRP A 9 4.70 6.83 10.63
CA TRP A 9 5.28 5.49 10.56
C TRP A 9 6.71 5.45 9.98
N LEU A 10 7.18 6.56 9.40
CA LEU A 10 8.55 6.74 8.96
C LEU A 10 9.44 7.39 10.03
N GLU A 11 8.89 7.92 11.12
CA GLU A 11 9.68 8.49 12.21
C GLU A 11 10.52 7.40 12.89
N GLY A 12 11.84 7.57 12.94
CA GLY A 12 12.68 6.60 13.63
C GLY A 12 14.16 6.65 13.31
N PHE A 13 14.88 5.78 14.02
CA PHE A 13 16.30 5.53 13.86
C PHE A 13 16.49 4.10 13.33
N PHE A 14 17.07 3.97 12.15
CA PHE A 14 17.12 2.72 11.41
C PHE A 14 18.57 2.27 11.23
N THR A 15 18.85 1.01 11.55
CA THR A 15 20.11 0.34 11.20
C THR A 15 19.88 -0.45 9.92
N CYS A 16 20.53 -0.05 8.83
CA CYS A 16 20.23 -0.57 7.51
C CYS A 16 21.18 -1.70 7.10
N PRO A 17 20.70 -2.68 6.31
CA PRO A 17 21.55 -3.80 5.85
C PRO A 17 22.79 -3.38 5.06
N CYS A 18 22.75 -2.21 4.41
CA CYS A 18 23.88 -1.63 3.70
C CYS A 18 24.97 -1.01 4.63
N GLY A 19 24.82 -1.12 5.96
CA GLY A 19 25.75 -0.58 6.94
C GLY A 19 25.52 0.89 7.29
N LEU A 20 24.55 1.55 6.64
CA LEU A 20 24.16 2.92 6.97
C LEU A 20 23.25 2.96 8.22
N THR A 21 23.39 4.05 8.97
CA THR A 21 22.46 4.41 10.04
C THR A 21 21.68 5.63 9.60
N CYS A 22 20.36 5.53 9.63
CA CYS A 22 19.47 6.50 9.01
C CYS A 22 18.47 7.05 10.03
N THR A 23 18.41 8.38 10.15
CA THR A 23 17.47 9.07 11.04
C THR A 23 16.41 9.77 10.21
N LEU A 24 15.18 9.29 10.31
CA LEU A 24 13.99 9.94 9.79
C LEU A 24 13.29 10.60 10.97
N SER A 25 12.98 11.89 10.85
CA SER A 25 12.47 12.70 11.96
C SER A 25 11.51 13.78 11.45
N ARG A 26 10.64 14.28 12.32
CA ARG A 26 9.92 15.55 12.16
C ARG A 26 10.49 16.64 13.06
N SER A 27 11.19 16.25 14.13
CA SER A 27 11.85 17.17 15.05
C SER A 27 12.99 17.90 14.37
N GLU A 28 12.90 19.23 14.28
CA GLU A 28 13.95 20.12 13.75
C GLU A 28 15.30 19.93 14.45
N VAL A 29 15.28 19.62 15.75
CA VAL A 29 16.48 19.43 16.55
C VAL A 29 17.20 18.12 16.19
N LEU A 30 16.46 17.01 16.13
CA LEU A 30 17.01 15.69 15.75
C LEU A 30 17.44 15.63 14.28
N ALA A 31 17.04 16.65 13.52
CA ALA A 31 17.14 16.72 12.10
C ALA A 31 17.98 17.87 11.58
N ALA A 32 18.70 18.54 12.47
CA ALA A 32 19.45 19.73 12.12
C ALA A 32 20.33 19.46 10.89
N ARG A 33 20.08 20.21 9.81
CA ARG A 33 20.80 20.12 8.53
C ARG A 33 20.62 18.77 7.79
N PRO A 34 19.40 18.43 7.34
CA PRO A 34 19.11 17.13 6.73
C PRO A 34 19.72 16.99 5.33
N ASP A 35 19.97 15.75 4.90
CA ASP A 35 20.41 15.45 3.53
C ASP A 35 19.27 15.53 2.50
N ALA A 36 18.05 15.33 2.96
CA ALA A 36 16.85 15.34 2.15
C ALA A 36 15.62 15.81 2.94
N MET A 37 14.64 16.37 2.24
CA MET A 37 13.37 16.85 2.74
C MET A 37 12.24 16.08 2.05
N LEU A 38 11.35 15.48 2.85
CA LEU A 38 10.30 14.58 2.37
C LEU A 38 8.94 15.29 2.36
N TYR A 39 8.21 15.12 1.26
CA TYR A 39 6.90 15.73 1.04
C TYR A 39 5.85 14.68 0.70
N GLU A 40 4.79 14.60 1.50
CA GLU A 40 3.58 13.86 1.14
C GLU A 40 2.71 14.75 0.22
N GLY A 41 2.73 14.48 -1.09
CA GLY A 41 1.99 15.27 -2.08
C GLY A 41 2.86 16.31 -2.80
N SER A 42 2.52 17.60 -2.68
CA SER A 42 3.18 18.67 -3.45
C SER A 42 4.53 19.07 -2.86
N VAL A 43 5.57 19.01 -3.70
CA VAL A 43 6.91 19.53 -3.39
C VAL A 43 6.94 21.04 -3.69
N PRO A 44 7.70 21.85 -2.92
CA PRO A 44 7.89 23.27 -3.23
C PRO A 44 8.34 23.50 -4.67
N VAL A 45 7.75 24.49 -5.33
CA VAL A 45 8.10 24.86 -6.70
C VAL A 45 9.30 25.80 -6.67
N GLY A 46 10.42 25.38 -7.26
CA GLY A 46 11.65 26.17 -7.33
C GLY A 46 12.83 25.29 -7.72
N GLN A 47 13.90 25.89 -8.26
CA GLN A 47 15.13 25.16 -8.53
C GLN A 47 15.96 25.06 -7.26
N ARG A 48 16.24 23.84 -6.80
CA ARG A 48 17.15 23.58 -5.69
C ARG A 48 18.56 24.06 -6.06
N VAL A 49 19.30 24.59 -5.08
CA VAL A 49 20.73 24.91 -5.24
C VAL A 49 21.59 23.80 -4.63
N GLN A 50 22.76 23.53 -5.21
CA GLN A 50 23.72 22.60 -4.63
C GLN A 50 24.07 23.01 -3.19
N GLY A 51 24.09 22.06 -2.27
CA GLY A 51 24.22 22.31 -0.84
C GLY A 51 22.87 22.38 -0.10
N GLU A 52 21.75 22.53 -0.78
CA GLU A 52 20.41 22.35 -0.18
C GLU A 52 20.03 20.86 -0.09
N PRO A 53 19.17 20.48 0.88
CA PRO A 53 18.66 19.10 0.98
C PRO A 53 17.94 18.66 -0.29
N LEU A 54 18.13 17.40 -0.68
CA LEU A 54 17.38 16.79 -1.78
C LEU A 54 15.87 16.86 -1.55
N LEU A 55 15.11 17.11 -2.60
CA LEU A 55 13.64 17.11 -2.57
C LEU A 55 13.11 15.71 -2.87
N VAL A 56 12.46 15.10 -1.88
CA VAL A 56 11.88 13.76 -1.99
C VAL A 56 10.36 13.86 -1.99
N GLN A 57 9.72 13.44 -3.07
CA GLN A 57 8.26 13.33 -3.16
C GLN A 57 7.82 11.92 -2.73
N VAL A 58 6.98 11.82 -1.71
CA VAL A 58 6.27 10.59 -1.34
C VAL A 58 4.91 10.59 -2.03
N ALA A 59 4.86 9.96 -3.20
CA ALA A 59 3.73 9.97 -4.12
C ALA A 59 2.94 8.65 -4.05
N LEU A 60 2.31 8.41 -2.89
CA LEU A 60 1.54 7.19 -2.59
C LEU A 60 0.05 7.29 -2.97
N GLU A 61 -0.25 8.09 -3.99
CA GLU A 61 -1.57 8.24 -4.60
C GLU A 61 -1.56 7.74 -6.05
N GLU A 62 -2.74 7.50 -6.61
CA GLU A 62 -2.92 7.17 -8.04
C GLU A 62 -2.16 8.14 -8.98
N GLY A 63 -1.28 7.61 -9.84
CA GLY A 63 -0.55 8.41 -10.83
C GLY A 63 0.44 9.42 -10.25
N GLY A 64 0.76 9.36 -8.95
CA GLY A 64 1.52 10.40 -8.26
C GLY A 64 2.97 10.62 -8.74
N THR A 65 3.55 9.68 -9.50
CA THR A 65 4.91 9.80 -10.04
C THR A 65 4.99 10.65 -11.31
N ALA A 66 3.87 10.93 -11.98
CA ALA A 66 3.86 11.64 -13.26
C ALA A 66 4.33 13.10 -13.12
N GLY A 67 5.21 13.56 -14.01
CA GLY A 67 5.72 14.95 -14.06
C GLY A 67 6.62 15.35 -12.88
N ALA A 68 7.19 14.39 -12.15
CA ALA A 68 8.02 14.70 -10.98
C ALA A 68 9.33 15.43 -11.35
N GLU A 69 9.95 15.05 -12.46
CA GLU A 69 11.15 15.71 -12.98
C GLU A 69 10.89 17.17 -13.35
N GLU A 70 9.77 17.45 -14.04
CA GLU A 70 9.34 18.81 -14.41
C GLU A 70 9.14 19.72 -13.18
N ARG A 71 8.76 19.13 -12.03
CA ARG A 71 8.61 19.81 -10.74
C ARG A 71 9.92 20.03 -10.00
N GLY A 72 11.05 19.54 -10.50
CA GLY A 72 12.36 19.67 -9.87
C GLY A 72 12.56 18.73 -8.67
N VAL A 73 11.87 17.59 -8.65
CA VAL A 73 11.99 16.58 -7.58
C VAL A 73 13.24 15.72 -7.82
N ASP A 74 14.13 15.63 -6.83
CA ASP A 74 15.35 14.81 -6.94
C ASP A 74 15.07 13.29 -6.79
N VAL A 75 14.12 12.92 -5.92
CA VAL A 75 13.75 11.50 -5.68
C VAL A 75 12.24 11.35 -5.53
N VAL A 76 11.68 10.30 -6.12
CA VAL A 76 10.25 10.00 -6.07
C VAL A 76 10.06 8.62 -5.47
N VAL A 77 9.22 8.55 -4.44
CA VAL A 77 8.73 7.31 -3.84
C VAL A 77 7.32 7.05 -4.36
N GLY A 78 7.04 5.85 -4.88
CA GLY A 78 5.72 5.52 -5.43
C GLY A 78 5.55 4.03 -5.71
N TYR A 79 4.36 3.60 -6.12
CA TYR A 79 4.08 2.17 -6.38
C TYR A 79 4.64 1.65 -7.71
N GLY A 80 4.65 2.52 -8.72
CA GLY A 80 4.86 2.13 -10.11
C GLY A 80 6.32 2.12 -10.56
N PRO A 81 6.58 1.70 -11.81
CA PRO A 81 7.91 1.66 -12.40
C PRO A 81 8.54 3.05 -12.60
N GLY A 82 7.75 4.13 -12.60
CA GLY A 82 8.25 5.51 -12.67
C GLY A 82 8.77 6.06 -11.33
N ALA A 83 8.81 5.26 -10.26
CA ALA A 83 9.37 5.68 -8.98
C ALA A 83 10.87 5.37 -8.89
N HIS A 84 11.66 6.33 -8.41
CA HIS A 84 13.07 6.14 -8.08
C HIS A 84 13.27 5.15 -6.95
N VAL A 85 12.35 5.16 -5.96
CA VAL A 85 12.31 4.19 -4.87
C VAL A 85 10.89 3.64 -4.80
N GLN A 86 10.71 2.40 -5.23
CA GLN A 86 9.40 1.77 -5.16
C GLN A 86 8.94 1.63 -3.70
N CYS A 87 7.65 1.80 -3.44
CA CYS A 87 7.05 1.57 -2.13
C CYS A 87 5.74 0.82 -2.33
N SER A 88 5.55 -0.29 -1.63
CA SER A 88 4.28 -1.00 -1.59
C SER A 88 3.66 -0.93 -0.19
N TYR A 89 2.34 -1.04 -0.12
CA TYR A 89 1.63 -1.27 1.14
C TYR A 89 1.68 -2.74 1.60
N ALA A 90 2.52 -3.59 1.02
CA ALA A 90 2.80 -4.91 1.58
C ALA A 90 3.93 -4.77 2.61
N GLY A 91 3.63 -4.64 3.89
CA GLY A 91 4.65 -4.47 4.92
C GLY A 91 4.20 -4.84 6.33
N ASN A 92 5.16 -5.16 7.19
CA ASN A 92 5.07 -5.42 8.61
C ASN A 92 4.48 -4.29 9.45
N LEU A 93 4.56 -3.02 9.08
CA LEU A 93 3.81 -1.93 9.72
C LEU A 93 2.29 -2.14 9.58
N LEU A 94 1.87 -2.88 8.56
CA LEU A 94 0.51 -3.36 8.34
C LEU A 94 0.32 -4.82 8.82
N LEU A 95 1.30 -5.43 9.50
CA LEU A 95 1.25 -6.82 10.00
C LEU A 95 1.71 -7.01 11.47
N ALA A 96 2.39 -6.04 12.07
CA ALA A 96 3.04 -6.15 13.39
C ALA A 96 2.01 -6.27 14.51
N ASP A 97 0.83 -5.65 14.32
CA ASP A 97 -0.33 -5.81 15.20
C ASP A 97 -1.26 -6.97 14.80
N HIS A 98 -0.99 -7.61 13.66
CA HIS A 98 -1.97 -8.48 13.01
C HIS A 98 -1.86 -9.93 13.50
N ASN A 99 -0.67 -10.53 13.53
CA ASN A 99 -0.54 -11.95 13.89
C ASN A 99 -0.93 -12.26 15.35
N ARG A 100 -0.89 -11.29 16.26
CA ARG A 100 -1.27 -11.50 17.67
C ARG A 100 -2.78 -11.57 17.88
N LEU A 101 -3.57 -11.01 16.96
CA LEU A 101 -5.00 -10.79 17.16
C LEU A 101 -5.88 -11.45 16.09
N MET A 102 -5.30 -12.20 15.15
CA MET A 102 -6.04 -12.93 14.11
C MET A 102 -7.09 -13.86 14.70
N ALA A 103 -8.22 -13.96 14.01
CA ALA A 103 -9.26 -14.92 14.35
C ALA A 103 -8.69 -16.36 14.29
N PRO A 104 -8.78 -17.14 15.37
CA PRO A 104 -8.34 -18.54 15.35
C PRO A 104 -9.23 -19.40 14.45
N THR A 105 -10.48 -18.96 14.22
CA THR A 105 -11.45 -19.62 13.35
C THR A 105 -12.28 -18.60 12.57
N LYS A 106 -12.72 -18.99 11.36
CA LYS A 106 -13.65 -18.20 10.55
C LYS A 106 -15.05 -18.24 11.16
N ASN A 107 -15.77 -17.12 11.11
CA ASN A 107 -17.16 -17.08 11.57
C ASN A 107 -18.09 -17.56 10.43
N PRO A 108 -18.89 -18.63 10.63
CA PRO A 108 -19.71 -19.22 9.57
C PRO A 108 -20.82 -18.29 9.05
N ASN A 109 -21.23 -17.31 9.87
CA ASN A 109 -22.27 -16.33 9.52
C ASN A 109 -21.70 -15.09 8.81
N ARG A 110 -20.38 -14.98 8.68
CA ARG A 110 -19.70 -13.83 8.07
C ARG A 110 -19.03 -14.22 6.77
N THR A 111 -19.51 -13.64 5.67
CA THR A 111 -19.04 -14.05 4.33
C THR A 111 -18.11 -13.00 3.72
N ILE A 112 -18.64 -11.82 3.39
CA ILE A 112 -17.87 -10.76 2.73
C ILE A 112 -17.74 -9.57 3.68
N PHE A 113 -16.51 -9.15 3.95
CA PHE A 113 -16.19 -7.90 4.64
C PHE A 113 -16.04 -6.76 3.63
N HIS A 114 -16.58 -5.59 3.92
CA HIS A 114 -16.28 -4.37 3.19
C HIS A 114 -16.16 -3.19 4.15
N ALA A 115 -15.09 -2.40 4.04
CA ALA A 115 -14.94 -1.17 4.81
C ALA A 115 -14.40 -0.06 3.92
N SER A 116 -15.01 1.12 4.03
CA SER A 116 -14.57 2.31 3.31
C SER A 116 -14.92 3.57 4.10
N SER A 117 -13.95 4.47 4.21
CA SER A 117 -14.08 5.77 4.87
C SER A 117 -14.23 6.93 3.87
N ARG A 118 -14.06 6.69 2.57
CA ARG A 118 -14.17 7.74 1.55
C ARG A 118 -15.09 7.31 0.42
N TYR A 119 -15.99 8.21 0.03
CA TYR A 119 -16.79 8.03 -1.17
C TYR A 119 -15.94 8.29 -2.42
N SER A 120 -16.15 7.48 -3.46
CA SER A 120 -15.65 7.68 -4.82
C SER A 120 -16.77 7.24 -5.76
N PRO A 121 -17.12 8.03 -6.80
CA PRO A 121 -18.10 7.63 -7.80
C PRO A 121 -17.80 6.25 -8.41
N TRP A 122 -16.52 5.98 -8.67
CA TRP A 122 -16.09 4.69 -9.20
C TRP A 122 -16.34 3.54 -8.22
N ARG A 123 -16.05 3.69 -6.92
CA ARG A 123 -16.34 2.63 -5.94
C ARG A 123 -17.82 2.31 -5.83
N ALA A 124 -18.67 3.32 -5.96
CA ALA A 124 -20.11 3.16 -5.90
C ALA A 124 -20.65 2.36 -7.11
N SER A 125 -19.97 2.45 -8.25
CA SER A 125 -20.36 1.75 -9.48
C SER A 125 -19.53 0.49 -9.79
N ALA A 126 -18.41 0.25 -9.10
CA ALA A 126 -17.50 -0.86 -9.39
C ALA A 126 -18.09 -2.23 -9.02
N ALA A 127 -18.84 -2.31 -7.93
CA ALA A 127 -19.40 -3.56 -7.41
C ALA A 127 -20.79 -3.36 -6.75
N PRO A 128 -21.77 -2.75 -7.44
CA PRO A 128 -23.05 -2.39 -6.85
C PRO A 128 -23.83 -3.61 -6.32
N VAL A 129 -23.78 -4.74 -7.01
CA VAL A 129 -24.54 -5.94 -6.60
C VAL A 129 -23.91 -6.53 -5.33
N LEU A 130 -22.59 -6.69 -5.29
CA LEU A 130 -21.85 -7.19 -4.13
C LEU A 130 -22.01 -6.26 -2.93
N LEU A 131 -21.97 -4.93 -3.12
CA LEU A 131 -22.15 -3.95 -2.05
C LEU A 131 -23.56 -3.99 -1.44
N ALA A 132 -24.58 -4.26 -2.25
CA ALA A 132 -25.97 -4.36 -1.81
C ALA A 132 -26.33 -5.75 -1.25
N HIS A 133 -25.52 -6.78 -1.54
CA HIS A 133 -25.85 -8.16 -1.22
C HIS A 133 -25.86 -8.44 0.30
N PRO A 134 -26.81 -9.23 0.83
CA PRO A 134 -26.89 -9.57 2.26
C PRO A 134 -25.67 -10.30 2.85
N LEU A 135 -24.84 -10.90 1.99
CA LEU A 135 -23.59 -11.55 2.40
C LEU A 135 -22.48 -10.54 2.73
N THR A 136 -22.63 -9.29 2.30
CA THR A 136 -21.64 -8.22 2.46
C THR A 136 -21.93 -7.37 3.67
N HIS A 137 -21.03 -7.49 4.65
CA HIS A 137 -21.05 -6.70 5.87
C HIS A 137 -20.24 -5.43 5.64
N ARG A 138 -20.91 -4.29 5.71
CA ARG A 138 -20.33 -2.98 5.41
C ARG A 138 -19.95 -2.23 6.69
N PHE A 139 -18.79 -1.60 6.69
CA PHE A 139 -18.24 -0.81 7.78
C PHE A 139 -17.75 0.56 7.30
N GLY A 140 -17.68 1.54 8.19
CA GLY A 140 -17.19 2.89 7.88
C GLY A 140 -18.25 3.84 7.30
N LEU A 141 -17.81 4.90 6.61
CA LEU A 141 -18.72 5.95 6.15
C LEU A 141 -19.71 5.49 5.08
N GLN A 142 -19.42 4.38 4.40
CA GLN A 142 -20.34 3.81 3.41
C GLN A 142 -21.31 2.77 4.01
N ALA A 143 -21.24 2.51 5.32
CA ALA A 143 -22.21 1.68 6.01
C ALA A 143 -23.42 2.50 6.48
N PRO A 144 -24.65 1.93 6.45
CA PRO A 144 -25.82 2.53 7.10
C PRO A 144 -25.54 2.88 8.57
N LEU A 145 -26.11 3.98 9.07
CA LEU A 145 -25.82 4.52 10.41
C LEU A 145 -25.99 3.48 11.53
N TRP A 146 -27.02 2.64 11.47
CA TRP A 146 -27.25 1.58 12.45
C TRP A 146 -26.12 0.53 12.45
N LEU A 147 -25.62 0.15 11.28
CA LEU A 147 -24.52 -0.81 11.14
C LEU A 147 -23.18 -0.20 11.60
N ARG A 148 -22.99 1.12 11.45
CA ARG A 148 -21.85 1.84 12.06
C ARG A 148 -21.88 1.72 13.58
N LEU A 149 -23.04 1.85 14.22
CA LEU A 149 -23.20 1.70 15.66
C LEU A 149 -23.05 0.23 16.12
N SER A 150 -23.50 -0.73 15.33
CA SER A 150 -23.38 -2.17 15.62
C SER A 150 -21.98 -2.73 15.44
N SER A 151 -21.15 -2.14 14.57
CA SER A 151 -19.78 -2.58 14.33
C SER A 151 -18.93 -2.63 15.60
N ARG A 152 -19.14 -1.68 16.52
CA ARG A 152 -18.48 -1.63 17.85
C ARG A 152 -18.88 -2.78 18.77
N ARG A 153 -20.09 -3.33 18.61
CA ARG A 153 -20.60 -4.49 19.38
C ARG A 153 -20.17 -5.83 18.75
N ALA A 154 -20.00 -5.86 17.43
CA ALA A 154 -19.63 -7.07 16.69
C ALA A 154 -18.16 -7.48 16.85
N PHE A 155 -17.31 -6.55 17.31
CA PHE A 155 -15.87 -6.71 17.49
C PHE A 155 -15.35 -6.00 18.75
N PRO A 156 -15.79 -6.41 19.96
CA PRO A 156 -15.44 -5.71 21.20
C PRO A 156 -13.96 -5.86 21.58
N HIS A 157 -13.28 -6.90 21.10
CA HIS A 157 -11.84 -7.11 21.30
C HIS A 157 -10.96 -6.49 20.21
N CYS A 158 -11.58 -5.92 19.18
CA CYS A 158 -10.89 -5.08 18.18
C CYS A 158 -11.07 -3.59 18.53
N GLN A 159 -11.43 -3.31 19.79
CA GLN A 159 -11.61 -1.95 20.29
C GLN A 159 -10.25 -1.30 20.51
N TYR A 160 -10.13 -0.09 19.99
CA TYR A 160 -9.14 0.89 20.40
C TYR A 160 -9.32 1.19 21.90
N THR A 161 -8.37 0.78 22.75
CA THR A 161 -8.24 1.29 24.12
C THR A 161 -7.28 2.47 24.11
N PRO A 162 -7.75 3.72 24.24
CA PRO A 162 -6.84 4.85 24.39
C PRO A 162 -6.08 4.71 25.71
N GLY A 163 -4.74 4.72 25.65
CA GLY A 163 -3.90 4.91 26.83
C GLY A 163 -2.99 3.75 27.27
N GLN A 164 -2.83 2.67 26.50
CA GLN A 164 -1.76 1.68 26.76
C GLN A 164 -0.89 1.48 25.53
N GLY A 165 0.32 2.06 25.58
CA GLY A 165 1.38 1.91 24.56
C GLY A 165 1.38 3.04 23.53
N GLY A 166 2.41 3.88 23.55
CA GLY A 166 2.56 5.04 22.68
C GLY A 166 2.73 4.68 21.20
N GLY A 167 2.30 5.62 20.35
CA GLY A 167 2.47 5.56 18.91
C GLY A 167 1.16 5.34 18.16
N GLU A 168 0.87 6.24 17.25
CA GLU A 168 -0.28 6.33 16.37
C GLU A 168 -0.43 5.14 15.39
N ALA A 169 -0.69 3.93 15.90
CA ALA A 169 -1.12 2.79 15.09
C ALA A 169 -2.60 2.94 14.67
N GLN A 170 -2.93 4.06 14.03
CA GLN A 170 -4.28 4.38 13.57
C GLN A 170 -4.59 3.60 12.29
N GLY A 171 -5.45 2.58 12.43
CA GLY A 171 -6.41 2.23 11.37
C GLY A 171 -6.15 0.96 10.55
N ALA A 172 -4.96 0.37 10.54
CA ALA A 172 -4.71 -0.89 9.82
C ALA A 172 -4.85 -2.15 10.72
N GLY A 173 -4.28 -2.12 11.93
CA GLY A 173 -4.33 -3.19 12.94
C GLY A 173 -5.73 -3.78 13.14
N GLY A 174 -6.69 -2.91 13.46
CA GLY A 174 -8.09 -3.33 13.66
C GLY A 174 -8.80 -3.80 12.38
N ARG A 175 -8.41 -3.30 11.19
CA ARG A 175 -9.05 -3.69 9.92
C ARG A 175 -8.67 -5.10 9.50
N GLY A 176 -7.38 -5.43 9.51
CA GLY A 176 -6.94 -6.80 9.18
C GLY A 176 -7.43 -7.82 10.20
N GLN A 177 -7.46 -7.46 11.49
CA GLN A 177 -8.10 -8.27 12.52
C GLN A 177 -9.58 -8.55 12.20
N ALA A 178 -10.36 -7.51 11.89
CA ALA A 178 -11.77 -7.69 11.54
C ALA A 178 -11.95 -8.55 10.29
N GLN A 179 -11.15 -8.31 9.24
CA GLN A 179 -11.14 -9.09 8.00
C GLN A 179 -10.85 -10.58 8.25
N SER A 180 -9.98 -10.90 9.21
CA SER A 180 -9.63 -12.29 9.53
C SER A 180 -10.82 -13.16 9.95
N HIS A 181 -11.91 -12.56 10.44
CA HIS A 181 -13.15 -13.26 10.78
C HIS A 181 -14.04 -13.60 9.57
N PHE A 182 -13.76 -13.05 8.39
CA PHE A 182 -14.53 -13.26 7.17
C PHE A 182 -13.81 -14.21 6.22
N LEU A 183 -14.57 -14.91 5.39
CA LEU A 183 -14.02 -15.73 4.32
C LEU A 183 -13.44 -14.85 3.21
N PHE A 184 -14.19 -13.80 2.82
CA PHE A 184 -13.85 -12.91 1.72
C PHE A 184 -13.81 -11.45 2.17
N SER A 185 -13.09 -10.61 1.43
CA SER A 185 -13.10 -9.16 1.61
C SER A 185 -13.20 -8.44 0.28
N LEU A 186 -14.24 -7.61 0.16
CA LEU A 186 -14.43 -6.75 -1.00
C LEU A 186 -13.45 -5.57 -0.93
N ALA A 187 -12.38 -5.68 -1.70
CA ALA A 187 -11.25 -4.78 -1.75
C ALA A 187 -11.39 -3.85 -2.96
N LEU A 188 -11.90 -2.63 -2.72
CA LEU A 188 -12.13 -1.62 -3.77
C LEU A 188 -11.10 -0.50 -3.66
N GLU A 189 -10.26 -0.33 -4.67
CA GLU A 189 -9.40 0.83 -4.76
C GLU A 189 -10.19 2.14 -4.93
N ARG A 190 -9.50 3.29 -4.87
CA ARG A 190 -10.16 4.56 -5.17
C ARG A 190 -10.67 4.63 -6.60
N GLN A 191 -9.84 4.14 -7.51
CA GLN A 191 -10.05 4.01 -8.94
C GLN A 191 -9.06 2.97 -9.49
N PRO A 192 -9.26 2.46 -10.71
CA PRO A 192 -8.33 1.53 -11.32
C PRO A 192 -7.14 2.31 -11.90
N HIS A 193 -5.92 1.89 -11.56
CA HIS A 193 -4.70 2.47 -12.10
C HIS A 193 -3.58 1.41 -12.11
N PRO A 194 -2.76 1.30 -13.17
CA PRO A 194 -1.64 0.37 -13.21
C PRO A 194 -0.72 0.50 -12.00
N ALA A 195 -0.26 -0.63 -11.46
CA ALA A 195 0.57 -0.74 -10.25
C ALA A 195 -0.01 -0.13 -8.96
N TYR A 196 -1.23 0.42 -8.96
CA TYR A 196 -1.87 0.99 -7.77
C TYR A 196 -2.56 -0.09 -6.93
N VAL A 197 -1.74 -0.91 -6.27
CA VAL A 197 -2.18 -1.98 -5.36
C VAL A 197 -1.88 -1.56 -3.93
N THR A 198 -2.92 -1.36 -3.12
CA THR A 198 -2.77 -0.75 -1.79
C THR A 198 -3.04 -1.72 -0.64
N GLU A 199 -3.12 -1.18 0.57
CA GLU A 199 -3.49 -1.90 1.78
C GLU A 199 -4.81 -2.66 1.62
N LYS A 200 -5.71 -2.18 0.75
CA LYS A 200 -7.01 -2.80 0.49
C LYS A 200 -6.88 -4.22 -0.07
N PHE A 201 -5.84 -4.48 -0.87
CA PHE A 201 -5.52 -5.81 -1.36
C PHE A 201 -4.72 -6.62 -0.34
N PHE A 202 -3.64 -6.05 0.18
CA PHE A 202 -2.68 -6.78 1.01
C PHE A 202 -3.24 -7.13 2.40
N LEU A 203 -4.02 -6.25 3.04
CA LEU A 203 -4.56 -6.52 4.38
C LEU A 203 -5.42 -7.79 4.44
N PRO A 204 -6.48 -7.96 3.61
CA PRO A 204 -7.26 -9.19 3.65
C PRO A 204 -6.43 -10.40 3.22
N LEU A 205 -5.63 -10.26 2.16
CA LEU A 205 -4.77 -11.33 1.67
C LEU A 205 -3.91 -11.92 2.79
N LEU A 206 -3.28 -11.05 3.59
CA LEU A 206 -2.38 -11.41 4.68
C LEU A 206 -3.13 -11.86 5.95
N ALA A 207 -4.30 -11.26 6.24
CA ALA A 207 -5.21 -11.65 7.33
C ALA A 207 -5.94 -12.99 7.11
N GLY A 208 -5.66 -13.69 6.00
CA GLY A 208 -6.27 -14.97 5.68
C GLY A 208 -7.71 -14.85 5.18
N SER A 209 -8.11 -13.69 4.69
CA SER A 209 -9.38 -13.46 3.99
C SER A 209 -9.10 -13.37 2.49
N VAL A 210 -9.91 -13.99 1.65
CA VAL A 210 -9.69 -13.97 0.20
C VAL A 210 -10.16 -12.63 -0.38
N PRO A 211 -9.28 -11.83 -1.00
CA PRO A 211 -9.68 -10.57 -1.60
C PRO A 211 -10.59 -10.80 -2.81
N ILE A 212 -11.70 -10.08 -2.88
CA ILE A 212 -12.46 -9.83 -4.11
C ILE A 212 -12.06 -8.44 -4.55
N TYR A 213 -11.15 -8.34 -5.51
CA TYR A 213 -10.39 -7.13 -5.77
C TYR A 213 -10.89 -6.37 -7.00
N TYR A 214 -11.04 -5.06 -6.85
CA TYR A 214 -11.28 -4.11 -7.93
C TYR A 214 -10.25 -2.98 -7.81
N GLY A 215 -9.36 -2.85 -8.78
CA GLY A 215 -8.32 -1.81 -8.76
C GLY A 215 -7.37 -1.92 -9.94
N ALA A 216 -6.09 -2.16 -9.68
CA ALA A 216 -5.03 -2.22 -10.69
C ALA A 216 -5.22 -3.35 -11.72
N PRO A 217 -5.16 -3.09 -13.05
CA PRO A 217 -5.28 -4.10 -14.14
C PRO A 217 -4.27 -5.23 -14.02
N ASP A 218 -3.10 -4.92 -13.50
CA ASP A 218 -1.92 -5.75 -13.36
C ASP A 218 -1.75 -6.34 -11.95
N VAL A 219 -2.81 -6.40 -11.13
CA VAL A 219 -2.75 -6.92 -9.74
C VAL A 219 -2.16 -8.32 -9.63
N SER A 220 -2.28 -9.16 -10.67
CA SER A 220 -1.67 -10.49 -10.71
C SER A 220 -0.14 -10.46 -10.59
N ALA A 221 0.51 -9.37 -10.99
CA ALA A 221 1.94 -9.16 -10.83
C ALA A 221 2.37 -8.90 -9.37
N PHE A 222 1.41 -8.70 -8.45
CA PHE A 222 1.62 -8.40 -7.03
C PHE A 222 1.04 -9.49 -6.11
N ALA A 223 0.29 -10.44 -6.68
CA ALA A 223 -0.42 -11.48 -5.95
C ALA A 223 0.33 -12.82 -6.03
N PRO A 224 0.21 -13.67 -5.00
CA PRO A 224 0.46 -15.09 -5.17
C PRO A 224 -0.53 -15.70 -6.19
N PRO A 225 -0.18 -16.83 -6.83
CA PRO A 225 -1.10 -17.53 -7.72
C PRO A 225 -2.35 -17.99 -6.98
N ASP A 226 -3.49 -17.91 -7.67
CA ASP A 226 -4.82 -18.33 -7.20
C ASP A 226 -5.21 -17.79 -5.81
N SER A 227 -4.74 -16.59 -5.42
CA SER A 227 -4.91 -16.09 -4.05
C SER A 227 -6.06 -15.11 -3.85
N PHE A 228 -6.72 -14.69 -4.93
CA PHE A 228 -7.76 -13.67 -4.93
C PHE A 228 -8.73 -13.87 -6.09
N ILE A 229 -9.87 -13.19 -6.03
CA ILE A 229 -10.84 -13.09 -7.11
C ILE A 229 -10.69 -11.71 -7.77
N ASP A 230 -10.36 -11.66 -9.06
CA ASP A 230 -10.40 -10.41 -9.83
C ASP A 230 -11.85 -10.06 -10.15
N GLY A 231 -12.38 -9.07 -9.44
CA GLY A 231 -13.77 -8.64 -9.58
C GLY A 231 -14.10 -8.01 -10.94
N ARG A 232 -13.08 -7.71 -11.76
CA ARG A 232 -13.25 -7.11 -13.09
C ARG A 232 -13.22 -8.15 -14.21
N ALA A 233 -12.77 -9.37 -13.90
CA ALA A 233 -12.64 -10.44 -14.89
C ALA A 233 -13.95 -11.21 -15.12
N GLU A 234 -14.95 -11.04 -14.26
CA GLU A 234 -16.22 -11.76 -14.34
C GLU A 234 -17.38 -10.96 -13.72
N SER A 235 -18.62 -11.40 -13.95
CA SER A 235 -19.81 -10.71 -13.42
C SER A 235 -19.97 -10.89 -11.91
N GLU A 236 -20.61 -9.92 -11.25
CA GLU A 236 -20.86 -9.97 -9.81
C GLU A 236 -21.72 -11.19 -9.41
N GLU A 237 -22.64 -11.63 -10.25
CA GLU A 237 -23.46 -12.83 -10.04
C GLU A 237 -22.61 -14.11 -10.07
N SER A 238 -21.59 -14.16 -10.94
CA SER A 238 -20.63 -15.27 -10.97
C SER A 238 -19.81 -15.33 -9.68
N ILE A 239 -19.32 -14.17 -9.24
CA ILE A 239 -18.59 -14.03 -7.98
C ILE A 239 -19.47 -14.49 -6.82
N LEU A 240 -20.72 -14.03 -6.74
CA LEU A 240 -21.66 -14.41 -5.68
C LEU A 240 -21.95 -15.91 -5.66
N ARG A 241 -22.21 -16.53 -6.82
CA ARG A 241 -22.42 -17.99 -6.90
C ARG A 241 -21.20 -18.75 -6.39
N ARG A 242 -20.00 -18.34 -6.80
CA ARG A 242 -18.75 -18.98 -6.38
C ARG A 242 -18.49 -18.77 -4.88
N VAL A 243 -18.71 -17.56 -4.36
CA VAL A 243 -18.63 -17.26 -2.92
C VAL A 243 -19.59 -18.15 -2.14
N GLN A 244 -20.85 -18.27 -2.57
CA GLN A 244 -21.85 -19.14 -1.93
C GLN A 244 -21.43 -20.61 -1.95
N ALA A 245 -20.96 -21.12 -3.10
CA ALA A 245 -20.48 -22.49 -3.22
C ALA A 245 -19.27 -22.77 -2.30
N MET A 246 -18.37 -21.80 -2.13
CA MET A 246 -17.21 -21.92 -1.24
C MET A 246 -17.57 -21.86 0.25
N ARG A 247 -18.70 -21.25 0.64
CA ARG A 247 -19.15 -21.27 2.04
C ARG A 247 -19.40 -22.68 2.57
N SER A 248 -19.89 -23.57 1.70
CA SER A 248 -20.17 -24.96 2.02
C SER A 248 -19.06 -25.93 1.60
N ASN A 249 -18.01 -25.44 0.93
CA ASN A 249 -16.88 -26.24 0.45
C ASN A 249 -15.55 -25.67 0.95
N ALA A 250 -15.13 -26.14 2.12
CA ALA A 250 -13.88 -25.72 2.76
C ALA A 250 -12.65 -26.01 1.89
N THR A 251 -12.63 -27.12 1.14
CA THR A 251 -11.50 -27.47 0.26
C THR A 251 -11.32 -26.45 -0.86
N ALA A 252 -12.41 -26.04 -1.51
CA ALA A 252 -12.38 -25.01 -2.55
C ALA A 252 -11.89 -23.67 -1.99
N TYR A 253 -12.37 -23.28 -0.81
CA TYR A 253 -11.91 -22.07 -0.12
C TYR A 253 -10.41 -22.13 0.23
N LEU A 254 -9.95 -23.24 0.81
CA LEU A 254 -8.55 -23.46 1.20
C LEU A 254 -7.60 -23.50 -0.01
N GLY A 255 -8.12 -23.75 -1.22
CA GLY A 255 -7.38 -23.59 -2.46
C GLY A 255 -6.76 -22.19 -2.60
N TYR A 256 -7.50 -21.14 -2.23
CA TYR A 256 -7.03 -19.74 -2.27
C TYR A 256 -5.93 -19.42 -1.24
N HIS A 257 -5.65 -20.36 -0.34
CA HIS A 257 -4.60 -20.26 0.67
C HIS A 257 -3.45 -21.24 0.42
N ALA A 258 -3.50 -22.01 -0.67
CA ALA A 258 -2.49 -23.02 -0.97
C ALA A 258 -1.08 -22.45 -1.07
N TRP A 259 -0.94 -21.24 -1.63
CA TRP A 259 0.34 -20.52 -1.76
C TRP A 259 1.08 -20.36 -0.43
N ARG A 260 0.38 -20.27 0.70
CA ARG A 260 0.99 -20.11 2.03
C ARG A 260 1.86 -21.29 2.45
N ARG A 261 1.61 -22.48 1.89
CA ARG A 261 2.38 -23.71 2.17
C ARG A 261 3.68 -23.78 1.37
N CYS A 262 3.81 -22.99 0.32
CA CYS A 262 4.92 -23.03 -0.62
C CYS A 262 5.94 -21.90 -0.39
N GLY A 263 5.80 -21.12 0.69
CA GLY A 263 6.56 -19.89 0.93
C GLY A 263 5.95 -18.68 0.22
N VAL A 264 6.62 -17.53 0.31
CA VAL A 264 6.18 -16.31 -0.40
C VAL A 264 6.59 -16.43 -1.88
N LEU A 265 5.61 -16.65 -2.76
CA LEU A 265 5.84 -16.83 -4.20
C LEU A 265 5.55 -15.54 -4.99
N GLY A 266 6.33 -15.32 -6.05
CA GLY A 266 6.03 -14.37 -7.12
C GLY A 266 5.95 -12.91 -6.68
N GLY A 267 4.97 -12.20 -7.20
CA GLY A 267 4.77 -10.75 -7.01
C GLY A 267 4.70 -10.29 -5.56
N LEU A 268 4.13 -11.12 -4.68
CA LEU A 268 4.02 -10.80 -3.26
C LEU A 268 5.39 -10.69 -2.58
N GLN A 269 6.37 -11.49 -3.02
CA GLN A 269 7.73 -11.42 -2.48
C GLN A 269 8.36 -10.07 -2.78
N HIS A 270 8.23 -9.59 -4.02
CA HIS A 270 8.71 -8.27 -4.40
C HIS A 270 7.97 -7.18 -3.63
N ALA A 271 6.64 -7.25 -3.57
CA ALA A 271 5.82 -6.29 -2.84
C ALA A 271 6.28 -6.17 -1.38
N LEU A 272 6.44 -7.29 -0.66
CA LEU A 272 6.93 -7.30 0.71
C LEU A 272 8.34 -6.73 0.85
N ARG A 273 9.24 -7.04 -0.11
CA ARG A 273 10.62 -6.52 -0.11
C ARG A 273 10.68 -5.01 -0.31
N VAL A 274 9.83 -4.46 -1.18
CA VAL A 274 9.71 -3.02 -1.42
C VAL A 274 8.62 -2.38 -0.55
N GLY A 275 8.20 -3.07 0.51
CA GLY A 275 7.19 -2.60 1.44
C GLY A 275 7.58 -1.34 2.19
N VAL A 276 6.56 -0.66 2.75
CA VAL A 276 6.70 0.52 3.61
C VAL A 276 7.76 0.36 4.71
N ASP A 277 7.98 -0.84 5.27
CA ASP A 277 8.97 -1.03 6.36
C ASP A 277 10.42 -0.95 5.88
N SER A 278 10.67 -1.38 4.64
CA SER A 278 12.00 -1.33 4.04
C SER A 278 12.34 0.06 3.50
N LEU A 279 11.32 0.91 3.32
CA LEU A 279 11.43 2.21 2.67
C LEU A 279 12.48 3.12 3.34
N PRO A 280 12.53 3.29 4.68
CA PRO A 280 13.53 4.15 5.32
C PRO A 280 14.96 3.84 4.87
N CYS A 281 15.33 2.57 4.87
CA CYS A 281 16.68 2.14 4.53
C CYS A 281 16.98 2.24 3.04
N ARG A 282 16.04 1.87 2.17
CA ARG A 282 16.22 1.98 0.72
C ARG A 282 16.31 3.43 0.28
N LEU A 283 15.47 4.30 0.85
CA LEU A 283 15.52 5.73 0.59
C LEU A 283 16.83 6.35 1.09
N CYS A 284 17.25 6.01 2.30
CA CYS A 284 18.51 6.48 2.86
C CYS A 284 19.72 6.06 2.02
N HIS A 285 19.75 4.79 1.59
CA HIS A 285 20.78 4.30 0.66
C HIS A 285 20.80 5.11 -0.65
N ARG A 286 19.63 5.37 -1.25
CA ARG A 286 19.51 6.16 -2.47
C ARG A 286 20.03 7.59 -2.28
N ILE A 287 19.62 8.28 -1.21
CA ILE A 287 20.06 9.64 -0.90
C ILE A 287 21.58 9.68 -0.69
N SER A 288 22.13 8.72 0.04
CA SER A 288 23.57 8.61 0.29
C SER A 288 24.34 8.36 -1.01
N ALA A 289 23.87 7.47 -1.87
CA ALA A 289 24.47 7.19 -3.17
C ALA A 289 24.48 8.41 -4.12
N MET A 290 23.51 9.32 -3.97
CA MET A 290 23.46 10.59 -4.71
C MET A 290 24.40 11.66 -4.14
N GLY A 291 25.00 11.44 -2.97
CA GLY A 291 25.84 12.41 -2.27
C GLY A 291 25.06 13.40 -1.40
N GLY A 292 23.77 13.14 -1.12
CA GLY A 292 22.92 14.01 -0.31
C GLY A 292 22.94 15.46 -0.80
N ARG A 293 23.27 16.39 0.11
CA ARG A 293 23.33 17.83 -0.19
C ARG A 293 24.36 18.19 -1.28
N ALA A 294 25.38 17.36 -1.48
CA ALA A 294 26.41 17.59 -2.49
C ALA A 294 25.93 17.26 -3.92
N HIS A 295 24.78 16.60 -4.07
CA HIS A 295 24.21 16.27 -5.37
C HIS A 295 23.96 17.52 -6.21
N VAL A 296 24.32 17.46 -7.49
CA VAL A 296 24.11 18.54 -8.46
C VAL A 296 22.66 18.50 -8.95
N PRO A 297 21.87 19.58 -8.82
CA PRO A 297 20.50 19.62 -9.31
C PRO A 297 20.42 19.41 -10.83
N HIS A 298 19.38 18.71 -11.30
CA HIS A 298 19.10 18.63 -12.73
C HIS A 298 18.74 20.03 -13.28
N PRO A 299 19.27 20.44 -14.45
CA PRO A 299 18.81 21.63 -15.13
C PRO A 299 17.34 21.43 -15.55
N ARG A 300 16.48 22.43 -15.34
CA ARG A 300 15.12 22.38 -15.87
C ARG A 300 15.17 22.46 -17.39
N SER A 301 14.53 21.52 -18.06
CA SER A 301 14.35 21.54 -19.51
C SER A 301 13.30 22.59 -19.89
N ASP A 302 13.68 23.87 -19.90
CA ASP A 302 12.96 24.85 -20.72
C ASP A 302 13.44 24.80 -22.20
N GLU A 303 14.53 24.08 -22.49
CA GLU A 303 15.15 24.00 -23.84
C GLU A 303 15.00 22.66 -24.59
N ASP A 304 14.60 21.55 -23.94
CA ASP A 304 14.54 20.22 -24.60
C ASP A 304 13.15 19.80 -25.09
N ALA A 305 12.13 20.67 -25.00
CA ALA A 305 10.76 20.38 -25.47
C ALA A 305 10.63 20.22 -27.00
N ALA A 306 11.71 20.31 -27.77
CA ALA A 306 11.70 20.25 -29.24
C ALA A 306 12.13 18.89 -29.83
N ALA A 307 12.57 17.90 -29.06
CA ALA A 307 13.09 16.66 -29.65
C ALA A 307 12.92 15.39 -28.80
N ALA A 308 11.73 14.80 -28.77
CA ALA A 308 11.59 13.36 -28.57
C ALA A 308 10.24 12.87 -29.09
N GLY A 309 10.27 12.28 -30.29
CA GLY A 309 9.15 11.53 -30.85
C GLY A 309 9.00 10.15 -30.19
N ASP A 310 7.73 9.76 -30.10
CA ASP A 310 7.14 8.43 -29.96
C ASP A 310 8.10 7.24 -29.74
N GLY A 311 8.12 6.72 -28.51
CA GLY A 311 8.78 5.48 -28.13
C GLY A 311 7.91 4.70 -27.15
N GLY A 312 7.23 3.66 -27.64
CA GLY A 312 6.32 2.82 -26.87
C GLY A 312 6.98 2.15 -25.67
N MET A 313 6.33 2.25 -24.50
CA MET A 313 6.81 1.67 -23.25
C MET A 313 6.37 0.20 -23.15
N SER A 314 7.35 -0.71 -23.18
CA SER A 314 7.18 -2.13 -22.85
C SER A 314 6.98 -2.31 -21.34
N ALA A 315 6.00 -3.15 -20.96
CA ALA A 315 5.65 -3.50 -19.59
C ALA A 315 6.56 -4.60 -19.01
N ALA A 316 7.86 -4.35 -18.93
CA ALA A 316 8.80 -5.27 -18.27
C ALA A 316 9.56 -4.55 -17.15
N PHE A 317 9.54 -5.17 -15.97
CA PHE A 317 10.34 -4.80 -14.82
C PHE A 317 11.83 -4.74 -15.23
N PRO A 318 12.53 -3.59 -15.07
CA PRO A 318 13.97 -3.63 -15.09
C PRO A 318 14.42 -4.45 -13.87
N ALA A 319 15.28 -5.43 -14.11
CA ALA A 319 15.98 -6.11 -13.03
C ALA A 319 16.82 -5.07 -12.30
N ASP A 320 16.66 -4.98 -10.97
CA ASP A 320 17.60 -4.24 -10.11
C ASP A 320 19.00 -4.82 -10.33
N ALA A 321 19.79 -4.15 -11.16
CA ALA A 321 21.20 -4.42 -11.32
C ALA A 321 21.92 -3.86 -10.08
N GLY A 322 21.98 -4.69 -9.03
CA GLY A 322 22.77 -4.39 -7.84
C GLY A 322 22.06 -4.70 -6.54
N LEU A 323 21.83 -5.99 -6.28
CA LEU A 323 21.83 -6.62 -4.95
C LEU A 323 21.73 -8.13 -5.15
N SER A 324 22.79 -8.68 -5.74
CA SER A 324 23.03 -10.12 -5.74
C SER A 324 23.34 -10.53 -4.30
N ALA A 325 22.49 -11.40 -3.75
CA ALA A 325 22.71 -12.22 -2.55
C ALA A 325 23.09 -11.47 -1.27
N ILE A 326 22.12 -11.27 -0.36
CA ILE A 326 22.07 -11.85 1.01
C ILE A 326 20.59 -12.00 1.39
#